data_AF-A0A388NXX6-F1
#
_entry.id   AF-A0A388NXX6-F1
#
_cell.length_a   1.000
_cell.length_b   1.000
_cell.length_c   1.000
_cell.angle_alpha   90.00
_cell.angle_beta   90.00
_cell.angle_gamma   90.00
#
_symmetry.space_group_name_H-M   'P 1'
#
loop_
_entity.id
_entity.type
_entity.pdbx_description
1 polymer ?
#
loop_
_entity_poly.entity_id
_entity_poly.type
_entity_poly.pdbx_seq_one_letter_code
_entity_poly.pdbx_strand_id
1 'polypeptide(L)'
;MNDDQTVSADLSITDLKSELESVRSKLQIAEQKIMQLELSLLQSRDFAIGAVAQTGEARVDRDKFKDQLKDSNIHIKSHLAHIKRLEEAMVELNRVSTLDRTRIAELGRRSTELDHVYKSASWKIGRLIMIPVRILRKITK
;
A
#
# COMPACT_ATOMS: atom_id res chain seq x y z
N MET A 1 13.40 -87.08 -59.37
CA MET A 1 13.59 -86.82 -57.92
C MET A 1 13.92 -85.35 -57.66
N ASN A 2 13.17 -84.39 -58.24
CA ASN A 2 13.42 -82.94 -58.08
C ASN A 2 12.19 -82.12 -57.61
N ASP A 3 10.99 -82.71 -57.51
CA ASP A 3 9.76 -81.96 -57.20
C ASP A 3 9.52 -81.72 -55.69
N ASP A 4 10.13 -82.52 -54.79
CA ASP A 4 9.99 -82.31 -53.34
C ASP A 4 10.80 -81.10 -52.83
N GLN A 5 11.90 -80.76 -53.52
CA GLN A 5 12.77 -79.66 -53.13
C GLN A 5 12.17 -78.29 -53.46
N THR A 6 11.34 -78.20 -54.49
CA THR A 6 10.69 -76.95 -54.93
C THR A 6 9.50 -76.60 -54.04
N VAL A 7 8.67 -77.58 -53.65
CA VAL A 7 7.52 -77.37 -52.76
C VAL A 7 7.95 -76.97 -51.34
N SER A 8 9.02 -77.57 -50.81
CA SER A 8 9.58 -77.19 -49.49
C SER A 8 10.17 -75.77 -49.48
N ALA A 9 10.75 -75.32 -50.60
CA ALA A 9 11.26 -73.96 -50.74
C ALA A 9 10.12 -72.94 -50.86
N ASP A 10 9.05 -73.28 -51.58
CA ASP A 10 7.87 -72.42 -51.76
C ASP A 10 7.11 -72.20 -50.44
N LEU A 11 6.95 -73.26 -49.63
CA LEU A 11 6.39 -73.17 -48.27
C LEU A 11 7.20 -72.26 -47.34
N SER A 12 8.55 -72.32 -47.43
CA SER A 12 9.44 -71.45 -46.66
C SER A 12 9.37 -69.98 -47.10
N ILE A 13 9.19 -69.71 -48.39
CA ILE A 13 9.05 -68.35 -48.93
C ILE A 13 7.71 -67.74 -48.51
N THR A 14 6.63 -68.51 -48.49
CA THR A 14 5.31 -68.04 -48.04
C THR A 14 5.30 -67.68 -46.56
N ASP A 15 5.96 -68.48 -45.70
CA ASP A 15 6.08 -68.19 -44.27
C ASP A 15 6.89 -66.92 -44.02
N LEU A 16 8.03 -66.76 -44.69
CA LEU A 16 8.87 -65.54 -44.60
C LEU A 16 8.11 -64.29 -45.06
N LYS A 17 7.27 -64.40 -46.09
CA LYS A 17 6.42 -63.29 -46.54
C LYS A 17 5.37 -62.92 -45.50
N SER A 18 4.74 -63.92 -44.86
CA SER A 18 3.77 -63.68 -43.79
C SER A 18 4.42 -63.02 -42.56
N GLU A 19 5.64 -63.42 -42.23
CA GLU A 19 6.42 -62.86 -41.13
C GLU A 19 6.85 -61.42 -41.45
N LEU A 20 7.26 -61.14 -42.69
CA LEU A 20 7.57 -59.80 -43.16
C LEU A 20 6.36 -58.86 -43.06
N GLU A 21 5.17 -59.32 -43.45
CA GLU A 21 3.94 -58.54 -43.30
C GLU A 21 3.57 -58.30 -41.82
N SER A 22 3.77 -59.30 -40.97
CA SER A 22 3.57 -59.18 -39.52
C SER A 22 4.52 -58.15 -38.89
N VAL A 23 5.80 -58.19 -39.24
CA VAL A 23 6.80 -57.22 -38.77
C VAL A 23 6.48 -55.83 -39.28
N ARG A 24 6.07 -55.68 -40.55
CA ARG A 24 5.67 -54.39 -41.13
C ARG A 24 4.45 -53.79 -40.40
N SER A 25 3.46 -54.61 -40.08
CA SER A 25 2.29 -54.18 -39.30
C SER A 25 2.68 -53.73 -37.89
N LYS A 26 3.53 -54.51 -37.20
CA LYS A 26 4.06 -54.14 -35.88
C LYS A 26 4.85 -52.84 -35.91
N LEU A 27 5.67 -52.64 -36.95
CA LEU A 27 6.44 -51.41 -37.14
C LEU A 27 5.49 -50.22 -37.31
N GLN A 28 4.47 -50.34 -38.18
CA GLN A 28 3.49 -49.28 -38.39
C GLN A 28 2.72 -48.93 -37.11
N ILE A 29 2.35 -49.93 -36.31
CA ILE A 29 1.69 -49.71 -35.00
C ILE A 29 2.64 -49.03 -34.01
N ALA A 30 3.92 -49.43 -33.99
CA ALA A 30 4.92 -48.81 -33.14
C ALA A 30 5.15 -47.34 -33.52
N GLU A 31 5.25 -47.03 -34.81
CA GLU A 31 5.35 -45.65 -35.33
C GLU A 31 4.14 -44.80 -34.92
N GLN A 32 2.92 -45.35 -35.03
CA GLN A 32 1.70 -44.66 -34.58
C GLN A 32 1.72 -44.37 -33.07
N LYS A 33 2.17 -45.33 -32.25
CA LYS A 33 2.29 -45.14 -30.80
C LYS A 33 3.34 -44.11 -30.43
N ILE A 34 4.49 -44.11 -31.12
CA ILE A 34 5.54 -43.10 -30.92
C ILE A 34 4.97 -41.71 -31.21
N MET A 35 4.28 -41.55 -32.33
CA MET A 35 3.66 -40.27 -32.70
C MET A 35 2.63 -39.79 -31.65
N GLN A 36 1.82 -40.70 -31.10
CA GLN A 36 0.88 -40.37 -30.02
C GLN A 36 1.60 -39.93 -28.73
N LEU A 37 2.69 -40.61 -28.36
CA LEU A 37 3.49 -40.28 -27.19
C LEU A 37 4.19 -38.93 -27.36
N GLU A 38 4.74 -38.65 -28.55
CA GLU A 38 5.35 -37.35 -28.87
C GLU A 38 4.34 -36.22 -28.75
N LEU A 39 3.11 -36.41 -29.27
CA LEU A 39 2.05 -35.43 -29.13
C LEU A 39 1.66 -35.20 -27.65
N SER A 40 1.51 -36.27 -26.88
CA SER A 40 1.19 -36.18 -25.45
C SER A 40 2.32 -35.49 -24.66
N LEU A 41 3.57 -35.76 -25.00
CA LEU A 41 4.73 -35.12 -24.39
C LEU A 41 4.76 -33.62 -24.69
N LEU A 42 4.49 -33.22 -25.93
CA LEU A 42 4.37 -31.80 -26.30
C LEU A 42 3.26 -31.11 -25.53
N GLN A 43 2.08 -31.73 -25.43
CA GLN A 43 0.96 -31.18 -24.63
C GLN A 43 1.31 -31.02 -23.15
N SER A 44 1.97 -32.02 -22.56
CA SER A 44 2.42 -31.97 -21.17
C SER A 44 3.45 -30.86 -20.94
N ARG A 45 4.41 -30.72 -21.86
CA ARG A 45 5.41 -29.65 -21.82
C ARG A 45 4.76 -28.28 -21.91
N ASP A 46 3.86 -28.08 -22.86
CA ASP A 46 3.22 -26.78 -23.08
C ASP A 46 2.32 -26.41 -21.88
N PHE A 47 1.64 -27.39 -21.27
CA PHE A 47 0.94 -27.21 -20.00
C PHE A 47 1.88 -26.79 -18.86
N ALA A 48 3.02 -27.48 -18.70
CA ALA A 48 3.99 -27.16 -17.66
C ALA A 48 4.57 -25.74 -17.84
N ILE A 49 4.88 -25.35 -19.08
CA ILE A 49 5.33 -23.99 -19.41
C ILE A 49 4.25 -22.97 -19.05
N GLY A 50 2.99 -23.22 -19.41
CA GLY A 50 1.87 -22.35 -19.07
C GLY A 50 1.68 -22.20 -17.55
N ALA A 51 1.77 -23.30 -16.79
CA ALA A 51 1.68 -23.27 -15.33
C ALA A 51 2.84 -22.50 -14.70
N VAL A 52 4.06 -22.66 -15.21
CA VAL A 52 5.23 -21.90 -14.74
C VAL A 52 5.08 -20.40 -15.07
N ALA A 53 4.57 -20.04 -16.24
CA ALA A 53 4.31 -18.65 -16.59
C ALA A 53 3.29 -18.01 -15.65
N GLN A 54 2.14 -18.68 -15.41
CA GLN A 54 1.10 -18.18 -14.50
C GLN A 54 1.61 -18.03 -13.07
N THR A 55 2.40 -18.99 -12.57
CA THR A 55 2.99 -18.88 -11.23
C THR A 55 4.05 -17.79 -11.15
N GLY A 56 4.77 -17.52 -12.23
CA GLY A 56 5.67 -16.38 -12.37
C GLY A 56 4.94 -15.04 -12.28
N GLU A 57 3.86 -14.88 -13.04
CA GLU A 57 3.00 -13.69 -13.02
C GLU A 57 2.39 -13.46 -11.64
N ALA A 58 1.83 -14.51 -11.02
CA ALA A 58 1.25 -14.43 -9.68
C ALA A 58 2.28 -14.01 -8.62
N ARG A 59 3.56 -14.41 -8.76
CA ARG A 59 4.64 -13.96 -7.86
C ARG A 59 4.93 -12.48 -8.04
N VAL A 60 5.02 -12.00 -9.28
CA VAL A 60 5.25 -10.59 -9.59
C VAL A 60 4.13 -9.72 -9.04
N ASP A 61 2.87 -10.10 -9.24
CA ASP A 61 1.74 -9.34 -8.74
C ASP A 61 1.64 -9.35 -7.22
N ARG A 62 1.92 -10.49 -6.58
CA ARG A 62 2.04 -10.56 -5.12
C ARG A 62 3.11 -9.61 -4.59
N ASP A 63 4.27 -9.55 -5.24
CA ASP A 63 5.37 -8.69 -4.82
C ASP A 63 5.01 -7.20 -5.00
N LYS A 64 4.33 -6.84 -6.10
CA LYS A 64 3.75 -5.48 -6.28
C LYS A 64 2.77 -5.13 -5.15
N PHE A 65 1.81 -6.01 -4.84
CA PHE A 65 0.84 -5.77 -3.78
C PHE A 65 1.52 -5.64 -2.41
N LYS A 66 2.55 -6.44 -2.15
CA LYS A 66 3.34 -6.36 -0.93
C LYS A 66 4.03 -4.99 -0.80
N ASP A 67 4.61 -4.49 -1.89
CA ASP A 67 5.24 -3.18 -1.91
C ASP A 67 4.22 -2.04 -1.72
N GLN A 68 3.06 -2.12 -2.38
CA GLN A 68 1.95 -1.18 -2.18
C GLN A 68 1.44 -1.16 -0.73
N LEU A 69 1.32 -2.33 -0.09
CA LEU A 69 0.93 -2.43 1.31
C LEU A 69 1.98 -1.81 2.24
N LYS A 70 3.28 -2.03 1.94
CA LYS A 70 4.38 -1.43 2.71
C LYS A 70 4.35 0.09 2.61
N ASP A 71 4.17 0.63 1.41
CA ASP A 71 4.11 2.07 1.17
C ASP A 71 2.88 2.69 1.86
N SER A 72 1.70 2.07 1.70
CA SER A 72 0.46 2.49 2.37
C SER A 72 0.61 2.50 3.89
N ASN A 73 1.31 1.52 4.48
CA ASN A 73 1.58 1.48 5.91
C ASN A 73 2.48 2.65 6.37
N ILE A 74 3.49 3.02 5.57
CA ILE A 74 4.33 4.19 5.84
C ILE A 74 3.48 5.47 5.80
N HIS A 75 2.63 5.62 4.78
CA HIS A 75 1.71 6.74 4.65
C HIS A 75 0.74 6.84 5.83
N ILE A 76 0.13 5.72 6.25
CA ILE A 76 -0.77 5.68 7.41
C ILE A 76 -0.03 6.12 8.69
N LYS A 77 1.18 5.61 8.95
CA LYS A 77 1.97 6.02 10.11
C LYS A 77 2.29 7.52 10.09
N SER A 78 2.63 8.05 8.92
CA SER A 78 2.89 9.48 8.74
C SER A 78 1.63 10.32 9.04
N HIS A 79 0.49 9.92 8.50
CA HIS A 79 -0.79 10.59 8.75
C HIS A 79 -1.19 10.55 10.23
N LEU A 80 -1.02 9.41 10.90
CA LEU A 80 -1.27 9.30 12.35
C LEU A 80 -0.37 10.23 13.16
N ALA A 81 0.92 10.32 12.82
CA ALA A 81 1.82 11.25 13.49
C ALA A 81 1.43 12.72 13.23
N HIS A 82 0.94 13.03 12.04
CA HIS A 82 0.45 14.37 11.72
C HIS A 82 -0.85 14.70 12.46
N ILE A 83 -1.83 13.78 12.50
CA ILE A 83 -3.07 13.92 13.27
C ILE A 83 -2.75 14.19 14.73
N LYS A 84 -1.85 13.41 15.33
CA LYS A 84 -1.44 13.62 16.72
C LYS A 84 -0.88 15.03 16.97
N ARG A 85 -0.03 15.53 16.06
CA ARG A 85 0.49 16.91 16.16
C ARG A 85 -0.62 17.97 16.04
N LEU A 86 -1.60 17.73 15.17
CA LEU A 86 -2.76 18.63 15.04
C LEU A 86 -3.62 18.61 16.31
N GLU A 87 -3.88 17.44 16.89
CA GLU A 87 -4.61 17.30 18.15
C GLU A 87 -3.88 18.03 19.29
N GLU A 88 -2.57 17.86 19.41
CA GLU A 88 -1.74 18.57 20.39
C GLU A 88 -1.80 20.09 20.19
N ALA A 89 -1.69 20.56 18.94
CA ALA A 89 -1.78 21.98 18.61
C ALA A 89 -3.17 22.56 18.92
N MET A 90 -4.25 21.80 18.69
CA MET A 90 -5.62 22.22 19.03
C MET A 90 -5.83 22.32 20.54
N VAL A 91 -5.30 21.37 21.31
CA VAL A 91 -5.34 21.43 22.78
C VAL A 91 -4.59 22.66 23.27
N GLU A 92 -3.41 22.94 22.73
CA GLU A 92 -2.63 24.11 23.12
C GLU A 92 -3.32 25.42 22.74
N LEU A 93 -3.87 25.51 21.53
CA LEU A 93 -4.66 26.67 21.10
C LEU A 93 -5.86 26.90 22.03
N ASN A 94 -6.52 25.83 22.47
CA ASN A 94 -7.63 25.92 23.41
C ASN A 94 -7.16 26.39 24.80
N ARG A 95 -5.97 25.96 25.26
CA ARG A 95 -5.39 26.50 26.52
C ARG A 95 -5.11 27.99 26.40
N VAL A 96 -4.44 28.41 25.34
CA VAL A 96 -4.14 29.83 25.08
C VAL A 96 -5.43 30.66 25.03
N SER A 97 -6.46 30.20 24.32
CA SER A 97 -7.74 30.92 24.23
C SER A 97 -8.43 31.08 25.58
N THR A 98 -8.36 30.06 26.45
CA THR A 98 -8.91 30.16 27.81
C THR A 98 -8.14 31.15 28.67
N LEU A 99 -6.81 31.19 28.55
CA LEU A 99 -5.96 32.16 29.26
C LEU A 99 -6.21 33.59 28.79
N ASP A 100 -6.40 33.81 27.49
CA ASP A 100 -6.72 35.15 26.98
C ASP A 100 -8.10 35.60 27.46
N ARG A 101 -9.08 34.71 27.53
CA ARG A 101 -10.41 35.01 28.08
C ARG A 101 -10.33 35.41 29.57
N THR A 102 -9.51 34.74 30.37
CA THR A 102 -9.34 35.11 31.79
C THR A 102 -8.61 36.44 31.95
N ARG A 103 -7.56 36.70 31.16
CA ARG A 103 -6.87 38.00 31.13
C ARG A 103 -7.80 39.15 30.76
N ILE A 104 -8.63 38.98 29.74
CA ILE A 104 -9.61 40.00 29.34
C ILE A 104 -10.61 40.27 30.47
N ALA A 105 -11.10 39.23 31.16
CA ALA A 105 -12.00 39.39 32.29
C ALA A 105 -11.34 40.13 33.47
N GLU A 106 -10.07 39.84 33.77
CA GLU A 106 -9.32 40.53 34.81
C GLU A 106 -9.08 42.02 34.47
N LEU A 107 -8.69 42.32 33.23
CA LEU A 107 -8.54 43.69 32.75
C LEU A 107 -9.87 44.47 32.84
N GLY A 108 -11.00 43.81 32.50
CA GLY A 108 -12.34 44.38 32.68
C GLY A 108 -12.63 44.75 34.13
N ARG A 109 -12.35 43.83 35.08
CA ARG A 109 -12.52 44.11 36.52
C ARG A 109 -11.66 45.28 36.99
N ARG A 110 -10.36 45.30 36.67
CA ARG A 110 -9.46 46.41 37.02
C ARG A 110 -9.94 47.74 36.44
N SER A 111 -10.44 47.74 35.20
CA SER A 111 -11.02 48.94 34.59
C SER A 111 -12.22 49.44 35.38
N THR A 112 -13.13 48.55 35.79
CA THR A 112 -14.31 48.94 36.60
C THR A 112 -13.90 49.47 37.97
N GLU A 113 -12.90 48.87 38.63
CA GLU A 113 -12.37 49.35 39.91
C GLU A 113 -11.76 50.76 39.78
N LEU A 114 -10.97 50.99 38.72
CA LEU A 114 -10.41 52.32 38.44
C LEU A 114 -11.52 53.35 38.20
N ASP A 115 -12.58 53.00 37.47
CA ASP A 115 -13.73 53.88 37.25
C ASP A 115 -14.42 54.24 38.57
N HIS A 116 -14.56 53.29 39.50
CA HIS A 116 -15.10 53.56 40.83
C HIS A 116 -14.20 54.50 41.63
N VAL A 117 -12.88 54.26 41.63
CA VAL A 117 -11.90 55.14 42.30
C VAL A 117 -11.94 56.54 41.69
N TYR A 118 -11.96 56.67 40.37
CA TYR A 118 -12.04 57.97 39.68
C TYR A 118 -13.35 58.72 39.93
N LYS A 119 -14.47 58.00 40.11
CA LYS A 119 -15.76 58.61 40.48
C LYS A 119 -15.84 59.02 41.95
N SER A 120 -15.02 58.42 42.82
CA SER A 120 -15.04 58.68 44.26
C SER A 120 -14.71 60.14 44.63
N ALA A 121 -15.28 60.61 45.74
CA ALA A 121 -15.07 61.99 46.22
C ALA A 121 -13.60 62.25 46.61
N SER A 122 -12.93 61.26 47.22
CA SER A 122 -11.52 61.35 47.62
C SER A 122 -10.60 61.58 46.42
N TRP A 123 -10.86 60.93 45.27
CA TRP A 123 -10.07 61.16 44.06
C TRP A 123 -10.32 62.54 43.45
N LYS A 124 -11.56 63.02 43.41
CA LYS A 124 -11.89 64.37 42.93
C LYS A 124 -11.23 65.46 43.77
N ILE A 125 -11.19 65.28 45.09
CA ILE A 125 -10.54 66.20 46.04
C ILE A 125 -9.01 66.17 45.86
N GLY A 126 -8.41 64.97 45.83
CA GLY A 126 -6.97 64.83 45.57
C GLY A 126 -6.56 65.42 44.22
N ARG A 127 -7.40 65.28 43.19
CA ARG A 127 -7.19 65.91 41.88
C ARG A 127 -7.22 67.43 41.98
N LEU A 128 -8.16 68.01 42.72
CA LEU A 128 -8.27 69.45 42.93
C LEU A 128 -7.02 70.02 43.61
N ILE A 129 -6.55 69.35 44.67
CA ILE A 129 -5.36 69.75 45.45
C ILE A 129 -4.08 69.70 44.60
N MET A 130 -3.98 68.77 43.64
CA MET A 130 -2.80 68.58 42.79
C MET A 130 -2.73 69.52 41.57
N ILE A 131 -3.80 70.27 41.25
CA ILE A 131 -3.83 71.20 40.11
C ILE A 131 -2.72 72.27 40.20
N PRO A 132 -2.51 72.98 41.33
CA PRO A 132 -1.47 73.99 41.45
C PRO A 132 -0.06 73.43 41.19
N VAL A 133 0.26 72.26 41.75
CA VAL A 133 1.56 71.58 41.56
C VAL A 133 1.80 71.22 40.09
N ARG A 134 0.75 70.79 39.37
CA ARG A 134 0.85 70.48 37.94
C ARG A 134 1.06 71.72 37.07
N ILE A 135 0.48 72.85 37.45
CA ILE A 135 0.68 74.13 36.75
C ILE A 135 2.13 74.60 36.94
N LEU A 136 2.64 74.59 38.18
CA LEU A 136 4.05 74.94 38.45
C LEU A 136 5.03 74.06 37.67
N ARG A 137 4.78 72.75 37.60
CA ARG A 137 5.63 71.80 36.86
C ARG A 137 5.62 72.03 35.34
N LYS A 138 4.53 72.56 34.78
CA LYS A 138 4.42 72.88 33.35
C LYS A 138 5.10 74.19 32.96
N ILE A 139 5.26 75.11 33.91
CA ILE A 139 5.88 76.43 33.69
C ILE A 139 7.40 76.36 33.89
N THR A 140 7.87 75.43 34.72
CA THR A 140 9.31 75.19 35.00
C THR A 140 10.00 74.26 34.01
N LYS A 141 9.28 73.73 33.02
CA LYS A 141 9.79 72.90 31.92
C LYS A 141 9.55 73.62 30.61
#